data_AF-A0A6A3I571-F1
#
_entry.id   AF-A0A6A3I571-F1
#
_cell.length_a   1.000
_cell.length_b   1.000
_cell.length_c   1.000
_cell.angle_alpha   90.00
_cell.angle_beta   90.00
_cell.angle_gamma   90.00
#
_symmetry.space_group_name_H-M   'P 1'
#
loop_
_entity.id
_entity.type
_entity.pdbx_description
1 polymer ?
#
loop_
_entity_poly.entity_id
_entity_poly.type
_entity_poly.pdbx_seq_one_letter_code
_entity_poly.pdbx_strand_id
1 'polypeptide(L)' 'DDKLCTEGGGTIVLGSHGDVYGPGGQGVYDDPTHGPILYYHYVNTTIGYADGQKQFGWNKLDFSSGWPVTA' A
#
# COMPACT_ATOMS: atom_id res chain seq x y z
N ASP A 1 -11.15 2.24 -14.77
CA ASP A 1 -11.56 2.32 -16.19
C ASP A 1 -12.31 1.05 -16.61
N ASP A 2 -12.88 0.28 -15.68
CA ASP A 2 -13.55 -1.01 -15.89
C ASP A 2 -12.79 -2.02 -16.78
N LYS A 3 -11.46 -1.84 -16.89
CA LYS A 3 -10.60 -2.70 -17.69
C LYS A 3 -10.30 -3.98 -16.92
N LEU A 4 -10.25 -5.10 -17.64
CA LEU A 4 -9.86 -6.39 -17.04
C LEU A 4 -8.42 -6.32 -16.53
N CYS A 5 -8.15 -6.97 -15.38
CA CYS A 5 -6.79 -7.07 -14.84
C CYS A 5 -5.82 -7.73 -15.82
N THR A 6 -6.30 -8.68 -16.63
CA THR A 6 -5.52 -9.35 -17.69
C THR A 6 -5.16 -8.43 -18.85
N GLU A 7 -5.79 -7.26 -18.94
CA GLU A 7 -5.53 -6.25 -19.95
C GLU A 7 -4.85 -5.01 -19.34
N GLY A 8 -4.36 -5.11 -18.10
CA GLY A 8 -3.69 -4.00 -17.40
C GLY A 8 -4.64 -3.07 -16.65
N GLY A 9 -5.86 -3.51 -16.36
CA GLY A 9 -6.74 -2.83 -15.41
C GLY A 9 -6.30 -3.02 -13.96
N GLY A 10 -6.84 -2.18 -13.07
CA GLY A 10 -6.60 -2.23 -11.63
C GLY A 10 -6.86 -0.88 -10.96
N THR A 11 -7.25 -0.91 -9.69
CA THR A 11 -7.46 0.29 -8.89
C THR A 11 -6.23 0.53 -8.01
N ILE A 12 -5.68 1.74 -8.02
CA ILE A 12 -4.59 2.11 -7.11
C ILE A 12 -5.15 2.20 -5.70
N VAL A 13 -4.67 1.33 -4.81
CA VAL A 13 -4.99 1.38 -3.37
C VAL A 13 -4.01 2.30 -2.64
N LEU A 14 -2.71 2.21 -2.95
CA LEU A 14 -1.67 3.06 -2.37
C LEU A 14 -0.62 3.42 -3.43
N GLY A 15 -0.46 4.72 -3.69
CA GLY A 15 0.61 5.25 -4.54
C GLY A 15 1.70 5.96 -3.73
N SER A 16 2.77 6.41 -4.37
CA SER A 16 3.76 7.28 -3.74
C SER A 16 3.12 8.58 -3.24
N HIS A 17 3.52 9.05 -2.06
CA HIS A 17 3.02 10.26 -1.43
C HIS A 17 4.02 10.76 -0.39
N GLY A 18 4.17 12.08 -0.23
CA GLY A 18 5.14 12.64 0.71
C GLY A 18 6.57 12.09 0.47
N ASP A 19 7.17 11.52 1.51
CA ASP A 19 8.47 10.85 1.48
C ASP A 19 8.38 9.33 1.22
N VAL A 20 7.18 8.78 1.06
CA VAL A 20 6.93 7.38 0.73
C VAL A 20 7.00 7.19 -0.79
N TYR A 21 8.10 6.61 -1.28
CA TYR A 21 8.29 6.30 -2.69
C TYR A 21 8.21 4.80 -2.97
N GLY A 22 7.40 4.45 -3.97
CA GLY A 22 7.25 3.08 -4.47
C GLY A 22 6.83 2.07 -3.39
N PRO A 23 5.76 2.33 -2.61
CA PRO A 23 5.25 1.33 -1.67
C PRO A 23 4.81 0.08 -2.43
N GLY A 24 5.24 -1.09 -1.97
CA GLY A 24 4.98 -2.35 -2.65
C GLY A 24 5.41 -3.58 -1.84
N GLY A 25 5.40 -4.74 -2.50
CA GLY A 25 5.60 -6.03 -1.82
C GLY A 25 4.58 -6.24 -0.70
N GLN A 26 3.36 -5.75 -0.95
CA GLN A 26 2.32 -5.61 0.07
C GLN A 26 1.65 -6.94 0.43
N GLY A 27 1.15 -7.02 1.66
CA GLY A 27 0.21 -8.04 2.11
C GLY A 27 -0.95 -7.41 2.87
N VAL A 28 -2.03 -8.18 3.03
CA VAL A 28 -3.19 -7.79 3.85
C VAL A 28 -3.27 -8.73 5.03
N TYR A 29 -3.48 -8.16 6.22
CA TYR A 29 -3.64 -8.91 7.47
C TYR A 29 -4.87 -8.42 8.21
N ASP A 30 -5.70 -9.35 8.68
CA ASP A 30 -6.83 -9.04 9.57
C ASP A 30 -6.30 -8.96 11.00
N ASP A 31 -5.91 -7.75 11.40
CA ASP A 31 -5.31 -7.49 12.70
C ASP A 31 -6.39 -7.53 13.81
N PRO A 32 -6.16 -8.24 14.93
CA PRO A 32 -7.17 -8.39 15.97
C PRO A 32 -7.52 -7.08 16.70
N THR A 33 -6.70 -6.03 16.59
CA THR A 33 -6.90 -4.74 17.25
C THR A 33 -7.34 -3.66 16.27
N HIS A 34 -6.84 -3.70 15.04
CA HIS A 34 -7.02 -2.64 14.05
C HIS A 34 -7.94 -3.03 12.89
N GLY A 35 -8.36 -4.30 12.81
CA GLY A 35 -9.06 -4.86 11.66
C GLY A 35 -8.11 -5.03 10.46
N PRO A 36 -8.64 -5.04 9.23
CA PRO A 36 -7.82 -5.19 8.03
C PRO A 36 -6.78 -4.09 7.89
N ILE A 37 -5.52 -4.47 7.76
CA ILE A 37 -4.40 -3.57 7.48
C ILE A 37 -3.70 -3.97 6.17
N LEU A 38 -3.17 -2.98 5.46
CA LEU A 38 -2.20 -3.15 4.37
C LEU A 38 -0.81 -2.89 4.92
N TYR A 39 0.09 -3.86 4.86
CA TYR A 39 1.51 -3.67 5.20
C TYR A 39 2.37 -3.79 3.93
N TYR A 40 3.49 -3.06 3.89
CA TYR A 40 4.34 -2.95 2.69
C TYR A 40 5.76 -2.48 3.06
N HIS A 41 6.68 -2.63 2.10
CA HIS A 41 7.96 -1.92 2.15
C HIS A 41 7.92 -0.70 1.23
N TYR A 42 8.73 0.32 1.53
CA TYR A 42 8.85 1.51 0.70
C TYR A 42 10.24 2.14 0.81
N VAL A 43 10.58 3.02 -0.13
CA VAL A 43 11.75 3.88 -0.04
C VAL A 43 11.35 5.18 0.65
N ASN A 44 11.99 5.50 1.78
CA ASN A 44 11.88 6.84 2.35
C ASN A 44 12.87 7.77 1.62
N THR A 45 12.36 8.75 0.88
CA THR A 45 13.17 9.63 0.04
C THR A 45 14.09 10.57 0.82
N THR A 46 13.91 10.68 2.14
CA THR A 46 14.77 11.48 3.03
C THR A 46 15.91 10.66 3.67
N ILE A 47 15.85 9.32 3.59
CA ILE A 47 16.88 8.41 4.11
C ILE A 47 17.84 7.97 3.00
N GLY A 48 17.29 7.44 1.90
CA GLY A 48 18.08 6.92 0.78
C GLY A 48 17.43 5.72 0.09
N TYR A 49 17.96 5.39 -1.09
CA TYR A 49 17.38 4.40 -2.00
C TYR A 49 18.03 3.02 -1.92
N ALA A 50 19.04 2.78 -1.07
CA ALA A 50 19.74 1.50 -0.99
C ALA A 50 18.83 0.38 -0.47
N ASP A 51 19.10 -0.88 -0.82
CA ASP A 51 18.25 -2.04 -0.46
C ASP A 51 18.05 -2.21 1.05
N GLY A 52 19.11 -2.04 1.83
CA GLY A 52 19.03 -2.07 3.30
C GLY A 52 18.35 -0.85 3.93
N GLN A 53 17.92 0.16 3.14
CA GLN A 53 17.28 1.37 3.65
C GLN A 53 15.76 1.38 3.45
N LYS A 54 15.18 0.33 2.86
CA LYS A 54 13.73 0.21 2.70
C LYS A 54 13.10 0.17 4.09
N GLN A 55 12.02 0.92 4.24
CA GLN A 55 11.28 1.03 5.49
C GLN A 55 10.02 0.16 5.44
N PHE A 56 9.55 -0.23 6.62
CA PHE A 56 8.26 -0.88 6.79
C PHE A 56 7.17 0.17 7.01
N GLY A 57 6.04 0.01 6.33
CA GLY A 57 4.86 0.85 6.49
C GLY A 57 3.59 0.01 6.58
N TRP A 58 2.56 0.57 7.20
CA TRP A 58 1.24 -0.02 7.21
C TRP A 58 0.15 1.05 7.32
N ASN A 59 -1.03 0.78 6.77
CA ASN A 59 -2.24 1.60 6.92
C ASN A 59 -3.43 0.71 7.23
N LYS A 60 -4.44 1.25 7.90
CA LYS A 60 -5.76 0.58 7.98
C LYS A 60 -6.41 0.58 6.61
N LEU A 61 -7.18 -0.47 6.33
CA LEU A 61 -8.05 -0.51 5.17
C LEU A 61 -9.49 -0.27 5.59
N ASP A 62 -10.12 0.73 4.99
CA ASP A 62 -11.56 0.93 5.05
C ASP A 62 -12.22 0.28 3.83
N PHE A 63 -13.28 -0.50 4.07
CA PHE A 63 -14.09 -1.17 3.06
C PHE A 63 -15.52 -0.61 2.97
N SER A 64 -15.83 0.48 3.68
CA SER A 64 -17.16 1.10 3.71
C SER A 64 -17.67 1.54 2.32
N SER A 65 -16.76 1.77 1.37
CA SER A 65 -17.08 2.10 -0.02
C SER A 65 -17.39 0.88 -0.91
N GLY A 66 -17.20 -0.35 -0.39
CA GLY A 66 -17.26 -1.60 -1.16
C GLY A 66 -15.91 -2.01 -1.80
N TRP A 67 -14.90 -1.14 -1.75
CA TRP A 67 -13.51 -1.40 -2.18
C TRP A 67 -12.52 -0.93 -1.10
N PRO A 68 -11.31 -1.52 -1.01
CA PRO A 68 -10.31 -1.11 -0.01
C PRO A 68 -9.78 0.29 -0.32
N VAL A 69 -9.79 1.14 0.70
CA VAL A 69 -9.17 2.47 0.70
C VAL A 69 -8.21 2.53 1.88
N THR A 70 -6.98 3.01 1.67
CA THR A 70 -6.07 3.27 2.79
C THR A 70 -6.55 4.49 3.57
N ALA A 71 -6.77 4.31 4.86
CA ALA A 71 -7.14 5.38 5.80
C ALA A 71 -5.91 5.98 6.49
#